data_AF-A0A968UBM4-F1
#
_entry.id   AF-A0A968UBM4-F1
#
_cell.length_a   1.000
_cell.length_b   1.000
_cell.length_c   1.000
_cell.angle_alpha   90.00
_cell.angle_beta   90.00
_cell.angle_gamma   90.00
#
_symmetry.space_group_name_H-M   'P 1'
#
loop_
_entity.id
_entity.type
_entity.pdbx_description
1 polymer ?
#
loop_
_entity_poly.entity_id
_entity_poly.type
_entity_poly.pdbx_seq_one_letter_code
_entity_poly.pdbx_strand_id
1 'polypeptide(L)'
;MRELGSLSEEDRTLVEDYVLGELSPETATAVERRLRTDTVLRQEFCALQASLRLLTQATPVVEPPPGLRDRIMATHTLRNKILTPATPGSTQPVAPPSRPLRGPRIPWGELIAGGAALLALLLGLEVLVAADIVKKVAVEPEPSYSLGAGSGL
;
A
#
# COMPACT_ATOMS: atom_id res chain seq x y z
N MET A 1 8.31 -30.58 3.63
CA MET A 1 8.00 -29.21 4.10
C MET A 1 7.61 -28.41 2.88
N ARG A 2 6.50 -27.68 2.94
CA ARG A 2 5.67 -27.29 1.80
C ARG A 2 6.11 -25.93 1.25
N GLU A 3 6.75 -25.90 0.08
CA GLU A 3 6.89 -24.68 -0.72
C GLU A 3 5.52 -24.33 -1.30
N LEU A 4 4.80 -23.45 -0.64
CA LEU A 4 3.64 -22.75 -1.19
C LEU A 4 4.18 -21.48 -1.85
N GLY A 5 3.76 -21.19 -3.09
CA GLY A 5 4.11 -19.99 -3.88
C GLY A 5 4.67 -18.84 -3.05
N SER A 6 5.99 -18.84 -2.91
CA SER A 6 6.70 -18.04 -1.93
C SER A 6 6.66 -16.58 -2.35
N LEU A 7 6.28 -15.71 -1.41
CA LEU A 7 6.55 -14.29 -1.51
C LEU A 7 8.05 -14.10 -1.82
N SER A 8 8.41 -13.16 -2.70
CA SER A 8 9.81 -12.81 -2.92
C SER A 8 10.44 -12.35 -1.60
N GLU A 9 11.73 -12.59 -1.39
CA GLU A 9 12.45 -12.06 -0.22
C GLU A 9 12.38 -10.53 -0.18
N GLU A 10 12.42 -9.87 -1.35
CA GLU A 10 12.24 -8.42 -1.46
C GLU A 10 10.86 -7.97 -0.96
N ASP A 11 9.81 -8.72 -1.30
CA ASP A 11 8.46 -8.44 -0.85
C ASP A 11 8.30 -8.72 0.66
N ARG A 12 9.03 -9.70 1.20
CA ARG A 12 9.04 -9.97 2.64
C ARG A 12 9.66 -8.80 3.38
N THR A 13 10.88 -8.40 3.00
CA THR A 13 11.56 -7.24 3.60
C THR A 13 10.70 -5.98 3.47
N LEU A 14 10.06 -5.77 2.33
CA LEU A 14 9.16 -4.62 2.13
C LEU A 14 8.00 -4.60 3.12
N VAL A 15 7.40 -5.76 3.44
CA VAL A 15 6.31 -5.86 4.42
C VAL A 15 6.84 -5.74 5.84
N GLU A 16 8.02 -6.27 6.15
CA GLU A 16 8.69 -6.11 7.44
C GLU A 16 8.92 -4.61 7.73
N ASP A 17 9.54 -3.90 6.81
CA ASP A 17 9.79 -2.46 6.90
C ASP A 17 8.48 -1.66 7.01
N TYR A 18 7.43 -2.09 6.28
CA TYR A 18 6.11 -1.46 6.37
C TYR A 18 5.50 -1.62 7.76
N VAL A 19 5.56 -2.82 8.32
CA VAL A 19 4.99 -3.14 9.63
C VAL A 19 5.72 -2.39 10.75
N LEU A 20 7.05 -2.23 10.62
CA LEU A 20 7.86 -1.47 11.57
C LEU A 20 7.74 0.06 11.38
N GLY A 21 7.12 0.51 10.29
CA GLY A 21 6.95 1.93 9.99
C GLY A 21 8.22 2.61 9.48
N GLU A 22 9.15 1.85 8.90
CA GLU A 22 10.45 2.32 8.41
C GLU A 22 10.38 2.81 6.94
N LEU A 23 9.28 2.52 6.24
CA LEU A 23 9.08 2.94 4.85
C LEU A 23 8.78 4.44 4.72
N SER A 24 9.20 5.00 3.58
CA SER A 24 8.75 6.33 3.15
C SER A 24 7.22 6.35 2.91
N PRO A 25 6.56 7.51 3.04
CA PRO A 25 5.11 7.63 2.85
C PRO A 25 4.62 7.14 1.48
N GLU A 26 5.41 7.38 0.43
CA GLU A 26 5.11 6.98 -0.94
C GLU A 26 5.14 5.45 -1.08
N THR A 27 6.15 4.83 -0.48
CA THR A 27 6.36 3.38 -0.53
C THR A 27 5.32 2.66 0.32
N ALA A 28 5.01 3.17 1.52
CA ALA A 28 3.93 2.69 2.37
C ALA A 28 2.58 2.70 1.63
N THR A 29 2.28 3.78 0.90
CA THR A 29 1.05 3.88 0.09
C THR A 29 1.01 2.83 -1.03
N ALA A 30 2.16 2.51 -1.63
CA ALA A 30 2.23 1.45 -2.63
C ALA A 30 1.97 0.07 -2.03
N VAL A 31 2.56 -0.24 -0.87
CA VAL A 31 2.32 -1.47 -0.11
C VAL A 31 0.84 -1.60 0.28
N GLU A 32 0.23 -0.52 0.78
CA GLU A 32 -1.19 -0.50 1.12
C GLU A 32 -2.11 -0.82 -0.06
N ARG A 33 -1.77 -0.33 -1.27
CA ARG A 33 -2.53 -0.68 -2.48
C ARG A 33 -2.38 -2.17 -2.80
N ARG A 34 -1.17 -2.71 -2.71
CA ARG A 34 -0.91 -4.14 -2.95
C ARG A 34 -1.62 -5.04 -1.95
N LEU A 35 -1.61 -4.70 -0.65
CA LEU A 35 -2.29 -5.48 0.40
C LEU A 35 -3.80 -5.64 0.18
N ARG A 36 -4.44 -4.73 -0.57
CA ARG A 36 -5.87 -4.83 -0.92
C ARG A 36 -6.14 -5.93 -1.96
N THR A 37 -5.20 -6.17 -2.87
CA THR A 37 -5.38 -7.08 -4.01
C THR A 37 -4.62 -8.39 -3.87
N ASP A 38 -3.46 -8.37 -3.22
CA ASP A 38 -2.56 -9.52 -3.05
C ASP A 38 -2.87 -10.27 -1.75
N THR A 39 -3.38 -11.49 -1.89
CA THR A 39 -3.73 -12.33 -0.74
C THR A 39 -2.52 -12.93 -0.04
N VAL A 40 -1.43 -13.20 -0.75
CA VAL A 40 -0.23 -13.82 -0.18
C VAL A 40 0.52 -12.78 0.64
N LEU A 41 0.71 -11.59 0.09
CA LEU A 41 1.31 -10.45 0.81
C LEU A 41 0.53 -10.10 2.08
N ARG A 42 -0.80 -10.13 2.00
CA ARG A 42 -1.67 -9.88 3.16
C ARG A 42 -1.54 -10.98 4.24
N GLN A 43 -1.38 -12.23 3.85
CA GLN A 43 -1.16 -13.32 4.81
C GLN A 43 0.15 -13.11 5.58
N GLU A 44 1.22 -12.73 4.89
CA GLU A 44 2.51 -12.43 5.52
C GLU A 44 2.41 -11.23 6.47
N PHE A 45 1.78 -10.14 6.02
CA PHE A 45 1.51 -8.97 6.85
C PHE A 45 0.75 -9.35 8.14
N CYS A 46 -0.29 -10.17 8.03
CA CYS A 46 -1.05 -10.63 9.20
C CYS A 46 -0.21 -11.50 10.13
N ALA A 47 0.68 -12.35 9.61
CA ALA A 47 1.57 -13.19 10.41
C ALA A 47 2.59 -12.33 11.20
N LEU A 48 3.17 -11.32 10.55
CA LEU A 48 4.08 -10.36 11.19
C LEU A 48 3.35 -9.54 12.26
N GLN A 49 2.17 -9.00 11.97
CA GLN A 49 1.37 -8.27 12.96
C GLN A 49 0.99 -9.14 14.17
N ALA A 50 0.64 -10.42 13.95
CA ALA A 50 0.33 -11.34 15.04
C ALA A 50 1.53 -11.53 15.99
N SER A 51 2.74 -11.57 15.42
CA SER A 51 3.99 -11.71 16.16
C SER A 51 4.29 -10.46 16.99
N LEU A 52 4.15 -9.27 16.40
CA LEU A 52 4.34 -8.01 17.13
C LEU A 52 3.32 -7.77 18.24
N ARG A 53 2.09 -8.27 18.08
CA ARG A 53 1.06 -8.14 19.10
C ARG A 53 1.47 -8.78 20.43
N LEU A 54 2.31 -9.82 20.40
CA LEU A 54 2.85 -10.45 21.60
C LEU A 54 3.76 -9.48 22.38
N LEU A 55 4.54 -8.67 21.68
CA LEU A 55 5.39 -7.65 22.29
C LEU A 55 4.56 -6.57 22.97
N THR A 56 3.53 -6.06 22.27
CA THR A 56 2.64 -5.03 22.83
C THR A 56 1.92 -5.51 24.10
N GLN A 57 1.59 -6.81 24.17
CA GLN A 57 0.96 -7.41 25.35
C GLN A 57 1.90 -7.52 26.56
N ALA A 58 3.21 -7.60 26.32
CA ALA A 58 4.22 -7.65 27.37
C ALA A 58 4.66 -6.25 27.84
N THR A 59 4.28 -5.18 27.14
CA THR A 59 4.64 -3.81 27.50
C THR A 59 3.93 -3.37 28.79
N PRO A 60 4.63 -2.73 29.74
CA PRO A 60 3.99 -2.18 30.94
C PRO A 60 2.87 -1.20 30.58
N VAL A 61 1.75 -1.30 31.29
CA VAL A 61 0.64 -0.34 31.16
C VAL A 61 1.07 0.97 31.79
N VAL A 62 0.98 2.06 31.02
CA VAL A 62 1.22 3.43 31.48
C VAL A 62 -0.12 4.16 31.53
N GLU A 63 -0.40 4.81 32.66
CA GLU A 63 -1.64 5.58 32.84
C GLU A 63 -1.64 6.78 31.86
N PRO A 64 -2.67 6.92 31.01
CA PRO A 64 -2.76 8.07 30.11
C PRO A 64 -2.99 9.37 30.91
N PRO A 65 -2.57 10.53 30.38
CA PRO A 65 -2.86 11.82 31.01
C PRO A 65 -4.36 12.02 31.27
N PRO A 66 -4.74 12.62 32.42
CA PRO A 66 -6.14 12.83 32.76
C PRO A 66 -6.84 13.69 31.70
N GLY A 67 -8.10 13.36 31.41
CA GLY A 67 -8.91 14.07 30.40
C GLY A 67 -8.53 13.79 28.94
N LEU A 68 -7.52 12.96 28.64
CA LEU A 68 -7.19 12.59 27.25
C LEU A 68 -8.38 11.92 26.56
N ARG A 69 -9.07 11.00 27.25
CA ARG A 69 -10.29 10.36 26.75
C ARG A 69 -11.35 11.40 26.39
N ASP A 70 -11.63 12.34 27.28
CA ASP A 70 -12.65 13.38 27.06
C ASP A 70 -12.30 14.27 25.86
N ARG A 71 -11.02 14.63 25.71
CA ARG A 71 -10.52 15.40 24.56
C ARG A 71 -10.69 14.65 23.24
N ILE A 72 -10.38 13.35 23.20
CA ILE A 72 -10.58 12.52 22.00
C ILE A 72 -12.08 12.42 21.68
N MET A 73 -12.92 12.14 22.67
CA MET A 73 -14.37 12.03 22.48
C MET A 73 -15.01 13.34 22.01
N ALA A 74 -14.61 14.49 22.57
CA ALA A 74 -15.06 15.81 22.12
C ALA A 74 -14.70 16.10 20.65
N THR A 75 -13.56 15.57 20.18
CA THR A 75 -13.15 15.72 18.77
C THR A 75 -14.04 14.90 17.83
N HIS A 76 -14.43 13.68 18.24
CA HIS A 76 -15.36 12.85 17.46
C HIS A 76 -16.79 13.42 17.44
N THR A 77 -17.29 13.94 18.57
CA THR A 77 -18.63 14.56 18.61
C THR A 77 -18.69 15.80 17.72
N LEU A 78 -17.63 16.61 17.70
CA LEU A 78 -17.52 17.76 16.81
C LEU A 78 -17.51 17.35 15.34
N ARG A 79 -16.69 16.34 14.97
CA ARG A 79 -16.63 15.82 13.59
C ARG A 79 -17.99 15.30 13.13
N ASN A 80 -18.68 14.53 13.97
CA ASN A 80 -20.01 14.01 13.65
C ASN A 80 -21.01 15.15 13.47
N LYS A 81 -21.01 16.16 14.36
CA LYS A 81 -21.91 17.32 14.25
C LYS A 81 -21.70 18.14 12.97
N ILE A 82 -20.48 18.22 12.45
CA ILE A 82 -20.17 18.92 11.19
C ILE A 82 -20.63 18.11 9.96
N LEU A 83 -20.54 16.78 10.04
CA LEU A 83 -20.88 15.89 8.92
C LEU A 83 -22.37 15.52 8.86
N THR A 84 -23.15 15.79 9.90
CA THR A 84 -24.60 15.65 9.85
C THR A 84 -25.21 16.90 9.20
N PRO A 85 -25.85 16.79 8.01
CA PRO A 85 -26.58 17.91 7.44
C PRO A 85 -27.69 18.30 8.43
N ALA A 86 -27.66 19.55 8.90
CA ALA A 86 -28.72 20.09 9.72
C ALA A 86 -30.04 19.99 8.94
N THR A 87 -30.99 19.21 9.46
CA THR A 87 -32.37 19.27 9.00
C THR A 87 -32.88 20.69 9.31
N PRO A 88 -33.28 21.50 8.31
CA PRO A 88 -33.64 22.89 8.54
C PRO A 88 -35.03 22.96 9.17
N GLY A 89 -35.05 23.16 10.48
CA GLY A 89 -36.27 23.31 11.27
C GLY A 89 -36.00 23.97 12.61
N SER A 90 -35.28 25.10 12.61
CA SER A 90 -35.24 25.95 13.80
C SER A 90 -34.92 27.40 13.39
N THR A 91 -35.96 28.21 13.35
CA THR A 91 -35.93 29.67 13.24
C THR A 91 -35.13 30.23 14.43
N GLN A 92 -33.90 30.67 14.21
CA GLN A 92 -33.17 31.48 15.19
C GLN A 92 -32.94 32.91 14.67
N PRO A 93 -33.09 33.94 15.53
CA PRO A 93 -32.83 35.33 15.17
C PRO A 93 -31.36 35.57 14.81
N VAL A 94 -31.16 36.36 13.76
CA VAL A 94 -29.85 36.72 13.20
C VAL A 94 -29.05 37.57 14.18
N ALA A 95 -27.95 37.02 14.70
CA ALA A 95 -26.86 37.76 15.33
C ALA A 95 -25.80 38.16 14.27
N PRO A 96 -25.08 39.29 14.44
CA PRO A 96 -24.27 39.89 13.38
C PRO A 96 -23.02 39.07 12.98
N PRO A 97 -22.51 39.25 11.75
CA PRO A 97 -21.48 38.38 11.18
C PRO A 97 -20.11 38.59 11.83
N SER A 98 -19.55 37.51 12.37
CA SER A 98 -18.17 37.44 12.84
C SER A 98 -17.22 37.33 11.64
N ARG A 99 -16.18 38.17 11.61
CA ARG A 99 -15.18 38.29 10.53
C ARG A 99 -14.53 36.95 10.15
N PRO A 100 -14.24 36.71 8.86
CA PRO A 100 -13.53 35.50 8.45
C PRO A 100 -12.05 35.57 8.84
N LEU A 101 -11.58 34.57 9.58
CA LEU A 101 -10.16 34.27 9.73
C LEU A 101 -9.64 33.72 8.39
N ARG A 102 -8.93 34.57 7.64
CA ARG A 102 -8.12 34.14 6.48
C ARG A 102 -6.89 33.39 7.00
N GLY A 103 -6.96 32.06 6.97
CA GLY A 103 -5.76 31.22 7.07
C GLY A 103 -4.95 31.27 5.77
N PRO A 104 -3.61 31.09 5.83
CA PRO A 104 -2.76 31.07 4.65
C PRO A 104 -3.10 29.85 3.78
N ARG A 105 -3.46 30.10 2.51
CA ARG A 105 -3.64 29.06 1.50
C ARG A 105 -2.28 28.74 0.88
N ILE A 106 -1.75 27.58 1.21
CA ILE A 106 -0.54 27.03 0.59
C ILE A 106 -0.92 26.55 -0.83
N PRO A 107 -0.30 27.08 -1.91
CA PRO A 107 -0.64 26.70 -3.28
C PRO A 107 0.15 25.44 -3.70
N TRP A 108 -0.43 24.27 -3.47
CA TRP A 108 0.10 22.97 -3.90
C TRP A 108 0.03 22.72 -5.43
N GLY A 109 -0.37 23.73 -6.21
CA GLY A 109 -0.68 23.59 -7.64
C GLY A 109 0.52 23.49 -8.59
N GLU A 110 1.74 23.80 -8.13
CA GLU A 110 2.92 23.87 -9.01
C GLU A 110 3.79 22.62 -9.02
N LEU A 111 3.50 21.59 -8.19
CA LEU A 111 4.36 20.40 -8.07
C LEU A 111 4.05 19.25 -9.05
N ILE A 112 3.06 19.37 -9.95
CA ILE A 112 2.65 18.26 -10.85
C ILE A 112 3.27 18.36 -12.27
N ALA A 113 3.99 19.44 -12.60
CA ALA A 113 4.42 19.65 -14.00
C ALA A 113 5.69 18.89 -14.45
N GLY A 114 6.42 18.19 -13.56
CA GLY A 114 7.74 17.60 -13.89
C GLY A 114 7.80 16.08 -14.12
N GLY A 115 6.77 15.31 -13.74
CA GLY A 115 6.90 13.85 -13.54
C GLY A 115 6.56 12.94 -14.73
N ALA A 116 6.10 13.47 -15.87
CA ALA A 116 5.56 12.63 -16.95
C ALA A 116 6.64 11.98 -17.85
N ALA A 117 7.84 12.56 -17.94
CA ALA A 117 8.87 12.07 -18.86
C ALA A 117 9.61 10.82 -18.34
N LEU A 118 9.71 10.62 -17.02
CA LEU A 118 10.43 9.47 -16.44
C LEU A 118 9.61 8.16 -16.54
N LEU A 119 8.28 8.25 -16.48
CA LEU A 119 7.38 7.09 -16.57
C LEU A 119 7.39 6.44 -17.97
N ALA A 120 7.59 7.22 -19.04
CA ALA A 120 7.68 6.68 -20.40
C ALA A 120 8.96 5.86 -20.63
N LEU A 121 10.06 6.19 -19.94
CA LEU A 121 11.34 5.49 -20.05
C LEU A 121 11.34 4.15 -19.30
N LEU A 122 10.60 4.05 -18.17
CA LEU A 122 10.46 2.77 -17.45
C LEU A 122 9.52 1.78 -18.15
N LEU A 123 8.41 2.23 -18.77
CA LEU A 123 7.48 1.32 -19.48
C LEU A 123 8.02 0.82 -20.83
N GLY A 124 8.93 1.56 -21.48
CA GLY A 124 9.51 1.13 -22.76
C GLY A 124 10.49 -0.04 -22.65
N LEU A 125 11.13 -0.23 -21.49
CA LEU A 125 12.14 -1.27 -21.29
C LEU A 125 11.52 -2.68 -21.15
N GLU A 126 10.34 -2.79 -20.54
CA GLU A 126 9.64 -4.07 -20.34
C GLU A 126 9.19 -4.73 -21.65
N VAL A 127 8.70 -3.95 -22.61
CA VAL A 127 8.19 -4.48 -23.89
C VAL A 127 9.32 -5.05 -24.75
N LEU A 128 10.54 -4.52 -24.63
CA LEU A 128 11.69 -4.96 -25.41
C LEU A 128 12.24 -6.32 -24.91
N VAL A 129 12.17 -6.58 -23.61
CA VAL A 129 12.64 -7.85 -23.02
C VAL A 129 11.68 -9.01 -23.33
N ALA A 130 10.36 -8.75 -23.33
CA ALA A 130 9.38 -9.77 -23.66
C ALA A 130 9.47 -10.26 -25.12
N ALA A 131 9.82 -9.37 -26.06
CA ALA A 131 9.96 -9.72 -27.48
C ALA A 131 11.19 -10.59 -27.78
N ASP A 132 12.28 -10.41 -27.04
CA ASP A 132 13.52 -11.17 -27.24
C ASP A 132 13.38 -12.62 -26.76
N ILE A 133 12.68 -12.84 -25.65
CA ILE A 133 12.44 -14.18 -25.09
C ILE A 133 11.55 -15.03 -26.02
N VAL A 134 10.48 -14.46 -26.57
CA VAL A 134 9.60 -15.18 -27.52
C VAL A 134 10.35 -15.55 -28.80
N LYS A 135 11.24 -14.67 -29.29
CA LYS A 135 12.03 -14.96 -30.49
C LYS A 135 13.08 -16.05 -30.24
N LYS A 136 13.63 -16.12 -29.04
CA LYS A 136 14.64 -17.13 -28.66
C LYS A 136 14.04 -18.52 -28.43
N VAL A 137 12.77 -18.60 -28.01
CA VAL A 137 12.05 -19.88 -27.81
C VAL A 137 11.62 -20.53 -29.14
N ALA A 138 11.45 -19.75 -30.21
CA ALA A 138 11.01 -20.28 -31.52
C ALA A 138 12.13 -20.95 -32.36
N VAL A 139 13.38 -21.01 -31.87
CA VAL A 139 14.58 -21.35 -32.70
C VAL A 139 15.22 -22.72 -32.37
N GLU A 140 14.66 -23.54 -31.48
CA GLU A 140 15.18 -24.89 -31.21
C GLU A 140 14.20 -25.98 -31.69
N PRO A 141 14.37 -26.53 -32.92
CA PRO A 141 13.65 -27.72 -33.35
C PRO A 141 14.33 -29.02 -32.85
N GLU A 142 13.58 -29.78 -32.04
CA GLU A 142 13.55 -31.24 -31.84
C GLU A 142 14.87 -32.04 -31.68
N PRO A 143 15.04 -32.80 -30.58
CA PRO A 143 16.16 -33.73 -30.41
C PRO A 143 16.00 -34.96 -31.32
N SER A 144 16.95 -35.12 -32.25
CA SER A 144 17.08 -36.30 -33.10
C SER A 144 17.53 -37.53 -32.29
N TYR A 145 16.60 -38.28 -31.72
CA TYR A 145 16.84 -39.61 -31.19
C TYR A 145 16.85 -40.64 -32.33
N SER A 146 18.00 -40.82 -32.99
CA SER A 146 18.27 -42.00 -33.81
C SER A 146 18.90 -43.08 -32.93
N LEU A 147 18.07 -43.92 -32.30
CA LEU A 147 18.53 -45.16 -31.67
C LEU A 147 18.40 -46.32 -32.66
N GLY A 148 19.50 -47.04 -32.84
CA GLY A 148 19.73 -47.97 -33.93
C GLY A 148 18.75 -49.14 -34.02
N ALA A 149 18.35 -49.42 -35.26
CA ALA A 149 17.80 -50.70 -35.66
C ALA A 149 18.93 -51.74 -35.64
N GLY A 150 19.04 -52.49 -34.55
CA GLY A 150 19.70 -53.79 -34.55
C GLY A 150 18.79 -54.79 -35.26
N SER A 151 19.05 -55.06 -36.54
CA SER A 151 18.51 -56.21 -37.27
C SER A 151 19.67 -57.16 -37.57
N GLY A 152 19.53 -58.39 -37.10
CA GLY A 152 20.52 -59.43 -37.29
C GLY A 152 20.64 -59.91 -38.74
N LEU A 153 21.80 -60.49 -39.03
CA LEU A 153 22.00 -61.76 -39.71
C LEU A 153 23.44 -62.23 -39.44
#